data_AF-A0AAD6C0R9-F1
#
_entry.id   AF-A0AAD6C0R9-F1
#
_cell.length_a   1.000
_cell.length_b   1.000
_cell.length_c   1.000
_cell.angle_alpha   90.00
_cell.angle_beta   90.00
_cell.angle_gamma   90.00
#
_symmetry.space_group_name_H-M   'P 1'
#
loop_
_entity.id
_entity.type
_entity.pdbx_description
1 polymer ?
#
loop_
_entity_poly.entity_id
_entity_poly.type
_entity_poly.pdbx_seq_one_letter_code
_entity_poly.pdbx_strand_id
1 'polypeptide(L)'
;MFRSTLAGGIPRCIKPHPETDLSLDQIKEEVKGWLLFVQENWVPAANTDSSNSGKYELNQRRQLIEKWASATQELRDSHQSRAPMPERLQYPAQALAHIHDTLQPGDTKGLVAIAPVDEAHAANRARWVKFAILLYNYDIETGHCLLDRHIPSEAILNPETTTNPSVEDFLSYLDLETASFIHIYLTHTGTVLNIRYKGPYMLVDEEGLRTGRLTMVEYEINGTVKDTLHIRPFNMRMPYINASTLGKGLDEIRYVQGAYTHQNLPLDMDLPIIDILCQAKAADQLPQTMDLSYREQWMEDVELYAPGYLALEADGRAGEYSLHRLTDPESVDMTRKTIWNRLQANPNLFAPNFQFLG
;
A
#
# COMPACT_ATOMS: atom_id res chain seq x y z
N MET A 1 -15.54 -18.21 -31.54
CA MET A 1 -14.87 -16.91 -31.78
C MET A 1 -14.26 -16.49 -30.44
N PHE A 2 -13.05 -16.97 -30.16
CA PHE A 2 -12.36 -16.76 -28.88
C PHE A 2 -11.70 -15.39 -28.90
N ARG A 3 -12.14 -14.47 -28.04
CA ARG A 3 -11.40 -13.24 -27.79
C ARG A 3 -10.22 -13.60 -26.88
N SER A 4 -9.05 -13.70 -27.50
CA SER A 4 -7.76 -13.56 -26.84
C SER A 4 -7.59 -12.07 -26.52
N THR A 5 -7.54 -11.72 -25.24
CA THR A 5 -6.95 -10.46 -24.76
C THR A 5 -6.12 -10.77 -23.53
N LEU A 6 -4.85 -11.12 -23.76
CA LEU A 6 -3.82 -11.09 -22.73
C LEU A 6 -3.08 -9.75 -22.84
N ALA A 7 -3.58 -8.78 -22.09
CA ALA A 7 -2.82 -7.64 -21.60
C ALA A 7 -3.33 -7.28 -20.20
N GLY A 8 -2.82 -7.97 -19.17
CA GLY A 8 -2.80 -7.45 -17.80
C GLY A 8 -3.49 -8.24 -16.69
N GLY A 9 -4.54 -9.02 -16.94
CA GLY A 9 -5.37 -9.55 -15.85
C GLY A 9 -5.34 -11.07 -15.77
N ILE A 10 -5.00 -11.63 -14.60
CA ILE A 10 -5.24 -13.05 -14.32
C ILE A 10 -6.72 -13.39 -14.55
N PRO A 11 -7.05 -14.62 -15.02
CA PRO A 11 -8.44 -15.00 -15.24
C PRO A 11 -9.32 -14.75 -14.02
N ARG A 12 -10.45 -14.05 -14.19
CA ARG A 12 -11.50 -13.87 -13.15
C ARG A 12 -12.03 -15.19 -12.57
N CYS A 13 -11.68 -16.33 -13.16
CA CYS A 13 -12.03 -17.65 -12.66
C CYS A 13 -11.19 -18.10 -11.47
N ILE A 14 -10.07 -17.43 -11.16
CA ILE A 14 -9.27 -17.74 -9.96
C ILE A 14 -10.00 -17.19 -8.75
N LYS A 15 -10.28 -18.09 -7.80
CA LYS A 15 -10.97 -17.76 -6.56
C LYS A 15 -10.00 -17.89 -5.38
N PRO A 16 -10.13 -17.03 -4.36
CA PRO A 16 -9.51 -17.27 -3.07
C PRO A 16 -9.85 -18.66 -2.54
N HIS A 17 -8.89 -19.30 -1.88
CA HIS A 17 -9.16 -20.52 -1.13
C HIS A 17 -10.20 -20.27 -0.02
N PRO A 18 -11.16 -21.17 0.23
CA PRO A 18 -12.19 -20.95 1.24
C PRO A 18 -11.67 -20.96 2.69
N GLU A 19 -10.56 -21.66 2.97
CA GLU A 19 -9.97 -21.75 4.31
C GLU A 19 -8.84 -20.72 4.50
N THR A 20 -8.75 -20.13 5.68
CA THR A 20 -7.77 -19.08 6.01
C THR A 20 -6.80 -19.50 7.13
N ASP A 21 -7.08 -20.59 7.82
CA ASP A 21 -6.38 -21.08 9.00
C ASP A 21 -5.64 -22.40 8.74
N LEU A 22 -5.05 -22.54 7.55
CA LEU A 22 -4.25 -23.71 7.18
C LEU A 22 -2.91 -23.74 7.92
N SER A 23 -2.59 -24.88 8.54
CA SER A 23 -1.24 -25.17 9.01
C SER A 23 -0.26 -25.31 7.84
N LEU A 24 1.05 -25.22 8.11
CA LEU A 24 2.06 -25.38 7.07
C LEU A 24 1.96 -26.73 6.34
N ASP A 25 1.63 -27.81 7.04
CA ASP A 25 1.49 -29.13 6.43
C ASP A 25 0.23 -29.22 5.56
N GLN A 26 -0.87 -28.59 5.97
CA GLN A 26 -2.06 -28.45 5.13
C GLN A 26 -1.76 -27.60 3.89
N ILE A 27 -1.05 -26.48 4.02
CA ILE A 27 -0.64 -25.67 2.85
C ILE A 27 0.21 -26.50 1.90
N LYS A 28 1.21 -27.24 2.41
CA LYS A 28 2.05 -28.12 1.59
C LYS A 28 1.23 -29.18 0.89
N GLU A 29 0.29 -29.80 1.57
CA GLU A 29 -0.63 -30.75 0.97
C GLU A 29 -1.46 -30.08 -0.12
N GLU A 30 -2.04 -28.91 0.13
CA GLU A 30 -2.88 -28.19 -0.83
C GLU A 30 -2.15 -27.83 -2.13
N VAL A 31 -0.85 -27.53 -2.08
CA VAL A 31 -0.11 -26.96 -3.23
C VAL A 31 0.89 -27.93 -3.89
N LYS A 32 1.11 -29.13 -3.34
CA LYS A 32 2.15 -30.04 -3.88
C LYS A 32 1.91 -30.43 -5.35
N GLY A 33 0.66 -30.67 -5.74
CA GLY A 33 0.32 -30.98 -7.13
C GLY A 33 0.63 -29.83 -8.07
N TRP A 34 0.36 -28.59 -7.65
CA TRP A 34 0.69 -27.38 -8.39
C TRP A 34 2.20 -27.19 -8.56
N LEU A 35 2.98 -27.40 -7.49
CA LEU A 35 4.44 -27.30 -7.56
C LEU A 35 5.04 -28.33 -8.54
N LEU A 36 4.55 -29.58 -8.50
CA LEU A 36 4.95 -30.59 -9.47
C LEU A 36 4.56 -30.20 -10.89
N PHE A 37 3.34 -29.70 -11.10
CA PHE A 37 2.88 -29.24 -12.41
C PHE A 37 3.77 -28.13 -12.98
N VAL A 38 4.13 -27.13 -12.19
CA VAL A 38 5.04 -26.07 -12.63
C VAL A 38 6.41 -26.65 -12.99
N GLN A 39 6.94 -27.57 -12.19
CA GLN A 39 8.22 -28.23 -12.47
C GLN A 39 8.19 -29.02 -13.79
N GLU A 40 7.11 -29.75 -14.06
CA GLU A 40 6.97 -30.58 -15.27
C GLU A 40 6.66 -29.75 -16.53
N ASN A 41 6.04 -28.57 -16.39
CA ASN A 41 5.55 -27.78 -17.52
C ASN A 41 6.35 -26.49 -17.79
N TRP A 42 7.36 -26.16 -16.96
CA TRP A 42 8.23 -25.02 -17.22
C TRP A 42 9.19 -25.30 -18.39
N VAL A 43 9.25 -24.37 -19.35
CA VAL A 43 10.14 -24.43 -20.52
C VAL A 43 11.17 -23.30 -20.44
N PRO A 44 12.47 -23.58 -20.23
CA PRO A 44 13.50 -22.55 -20.12
C PRO A 44 13.58 -21.63 -21.35
N ALA A 45 13.80 -20.33 -21.12
CA ALA A 45 13.90 -19.32 -22.19
C ALA A 45 15.02 -19.62 -23.21
N ALA A 46 16.11 -20.26 -22.79
CA ALA A 46 17.22 -20.70 -23.65
C ALA A 46 16.80 -21.66 -24.78
N ASN A 47 15.60 -22.25 -24.67
CA ASN A 47 15.01 -23.12 -25.69
C ASN A 47 14.05 -22.36 -26.62
N THR A 48 14.01 -21.02 -26.57
CA THR A 48 13.12 -20.17 -27.37
C THR A 48 13.86 -18.95 -27.94
N ASP A 49 13.53 -18.53 -29.17
CA ASP A 49 14.13 -17.36 -29.84
C ASP A 49 13.71 -15.99 -29.23
N SER A 50 13.12 -15.99 -28.02
CA SER A 50 12.40 -14.84 -27.43
C SER A 50 13.06 -14.25 -26.17
N SER A 51 14.34 -14.56 -25.94
CA SER A 51 15.13 -14.04 -24.82
C SER A 51 15.52 -12.58 -25.06
N ASN A 52 14.83 -11.61 -24.44
CA ASN A 52 15.45 -10.30 -24.08
C ASN A 52 14.61 -9.31 -23.24
N SER A 53 13.55 -9.69 -22.52
CA SER A 53 12.81 -8.67 -21.73
C SER A 53 12.09 -9.11 -20.45
N GLY A 54 12.34 -10.30 -19.89
CA GLY A 54 11.59 -10.81 -18.72
C GLY A 54 10.10 -11.11 -19.00
N LYS A 55 9.57 -10.64 -20.13
CA LYS A 55 8.21 -10.89 -20.62
C LYS A 55 7.96 -12.36 -20.90
N TYR A 56 8.98 -13.12 -21.29
CA TYR A 56 8.84 -14.55 -21.54
C TYR A 56 8.46 -15.28 -20.24
N GLU A 57 9.23 -15.08 -19.18
CA GLU A 57 9.01 -15.71 -17.88
C GLU A 57 7.66 -15.29 -17.28
N LEU A 58 7.31 -14.00 -17.37
CA LEU A 58 5.99 -13.50 -16.94
C LEU A 58 4.85 -14.19 -17.70
N ASN A 59 4.93 -14.24 -19.04
CA ASN A 59 3.91 -14.87 -19.86
C ASN A 59 3.79 -16.36 -19.56
N GLN A 60 4.91 -17.04 -19.34
CA GLN A 60 4.91 -18.45 -18.98
C GLN A 60 4.29 -18.71 -17.61
N ARG A 61 4.61 -17.89 -16.58
CA ARG A 61 3.95 -17.97 -15.27
C ARG A 61 2.43 -17.79 -15.40
N ARG A 62 1.99 -16.77 -16.14
CA ARG A 62 0.56 -16.51 -16.39
C ARG A 62 -0.13 -17.68 -17.10
N GLN A 63 0.50 -18.25 -18.14
CA GLN A 63 -0.03 -19.41 -18.86
C GLN A 63 -0.16 -20.64 -17.96
N LEU A 64 0.80 -20.89 -17.08
CA LEU A 64 0.75 -22.00 -16.14
C LEU A 64 -0.40 -21.84 -15.15
N ILE A 65 -0.58 -20.63 -14.60
CA ILE A 65 -1.69 -20.31 -13.72
C ILE A 65 -3.03 -20.52 -14.43
N GLU A 66 -3.20 -19.95 -15.62
CA GLU A 66 -4.44 -20.06 -16.40
C GLU A 66 -4.77 -21.51 -16.73
N LYS A 67 -3.76 -22.28 -17.16
CA LYS A 67 -3.90 -23.72 -17.47
C LYS A 67 -4.31 -24.52 -16.24
N TRP A 68 -3.73 -24.26 -15.07
CA TRP A 68 -4.07 -24.98 -13.84
C TRP A 68 -5.44 -24.60 -13.29
N ALA A 69 -5.74 -23.31 -13.24
CA ALA A 69 -7.02 -22.79 -12.76
C ALA A 69 -8.20 -23.25 -13.63
N SER A 70 -7.99 -23.34 -14.95
CA SER A 70 -9.01 -23.77 -15.91
C SER A 70 -9.05 -25.30 -16.14
N ALA A 71 -8.12 -26.04 -15.54
CA ALA A 71 -8.06 -27.50 -15.71
C ALA A 71 -9.26 -28.20 -15.06
N THR A 72 -9.51 -29.44 -15.50
CA THR A 72 -10.44 -30.32 -14.81
C THR A 72 -9.84 -30.82 -13.50
N GLN A 73 -10.69 -31.27 -12.58
CA GLN A 73 -10.23 -31.78 -11.30
C GLN A 73 -9.38 -33.05 -11.48
N GLU A 74 -9.69 -33.90 -12.47
CA GLU A 74 -8.93 -35.12 -12.75
C GLU A 74 -7.46 -34.83 -13.12
N LEU A 75 -7.21 -33.73 -13.85
CA LEU A 75 -5.84 -33.31 -14.17
C LEU A 75 -5.09 -32.89 -12.90
N ARG A 76 -5.72 -32.12 -12.02
CA ARG A 76 -5.10 -31.66 -10.78
C ARG A 76 -4.85 -32.84 -9.83
N ASP A 77 -5.82 -33.74 -9.69
CA ASP A 77 -5.70 -34.96 -8.88
C ASP A 77 -4.57 -35.86 -9.35
N SER A 78 -4.38 -36.00 -10.68
CA SER A 78 -3.27 -36.77 -11.26
C SER A 78 -1.88 -36.21 -10.92
N HIS A 79 -1.74 -34.88 -10.80
CA HIS A 79 -0.49 -34.29 -10.32
C HIS A 79 -0.40 -34.41 -8.79
N GLN A 80 -1.50 -34.17 -8.09
CA GLN A 80 -1.59 -34.23 -6.63
C GLN A 80 -1.20 -35.61 -6.08
N SER A 81 -1.66 -36.70 -6.70
CA SER A 81 -1.38 -38.06 -6.24
C SER A 81 0.06 -38.50 -6.46
N ARG A 82 0.73 -37.94 -7.49
CA ARG A 82 2.13 -38.26 -7.82
C ARG A 82 3.12 -37.35 -7.11
N ALA A 83 2.70 -36.16 -6.70
CA ALA A 83 3.56 -35.18 -6.07
C ALA A 83 4.03 -35.65 -4.68
N PRO A 84 5.35 -35.69 -4.43
CA PRO A 84 5.85 -35.93 -3.09
C PRO A 84 5.49 -34.74 -2.19
N MET A 85 5.41 -34.98 -0.88
CA MET A 85 5.27 -33.90 0.09
C MET A 85 6.49 -32.97 0.01
N PRO A 86 6.32 -31.66 -0.27
CA PRO A 86 7.44 -30.76 -0.40
C PRO A 86 8.10 -30.48 0.96
N GLU A 87 9.44 -30.55 1.01
CA GLU A 87 10.20 -30.13 2.20
C GLU A 87 9.98 -28.64 2.50
N ARG A 88 9.95 -27.82 1.44
CA ARG A 88 9.74 -26.37 1.49
C ARG A 88 8.82 -25.92 0.35
N LEU A 89 8.07 -24.85 0.59
CA LEU A 89 7.24 -24.19 -0.41
C LEU A 89 8.14 -23.37 -1.35
N GLN A 90 8.66 -24.02 -2.39
CA GLN A 90 9.63 -23.41 -3.29
C GLN A 90 9.35 -23.80 -4.74
N TYR A 91 9.25 -22.79 -5.61
CA TYR A 91 9.21 -22.99 -7.05
C TYR A 91 10.59 -23.34 -7.62
N PRO A 92 10.65 -24.00 -8.79
CA PRO A 92 11.90 -24.18 -9.53
C PRO A 92 12.60 -22.83 -9.74
N ALA A 93 13.94 -22.80 -9.60
CA ALA A 93 14.73 -21.57 -9.75
C ALA A 93 14.50 -20.89 -11.10
N GLN A 94 14.27 -21.68 -12.15
CA GLN A 94 13.99 -21.15 -13.49
C GLN A 94 12.66 -20.40 -13.56
N ALA A 95 11.65 -20.82 -12.79
CA ALA A 95 10.34 -20.15 -12.72
C ALA A 95 10.41 -18.81 -11.97
N LEU A 96 11.42 -18.66 -11.11
CA LEU A 96 11.71 -17.45 -10.34
C LEU A 96 12.70 -16.52 -11.07
N ALA A 97 13.22 -16.91 -12.23
CA ALA A 97 14.08 -16.04 -13.04
C ALA A 97 13.31 -14.76 -13.43
N HIS A 98 14.01 -13.62 -13.35
CA HIS A 98 13.47 -12.30 -13.67
C HIS A 98 12.19 -11.92 -12.91
N ILE A 99 11.90 -12.57 -11.77
CA ILE A 99 10.65 -12.33 -11.03
C ILE A 99 10.54 -10.87 -10.56
N HIS A 100 11.65 -10.31 -10.08
CA HIS A 100 11.72 -8.92 -9.62
C HIS A 100 11.53 -7.89 -10.74
N ASP A 101 11.85 -8.26 -11.99
CA ASP A 101 11.67 -7.40 -13.17
C ASP A 101 10.19 -7.30 -13.60
N THR A 102 9.34 -8.15 -13.01
CA THR A 102 7.94 -8.32 -13.41
C THR A 102 6.93 -7.99 -12.30
N LEU A 103 7.42 -7.58 -11.12
CA LEU A 103 6.59 -7.12 -10.01
C LEU A 103 5.92 -5.78 -10.35
N GLN A 104 4.84 -5.45 -9.62
CA GLN A 104 4.22 -4.14 -9.76
C GLN A 104 5.25 -3.06 -9.38
N PRO A 105 5.31 -1.94 -10.13
CA PRO A 105 6.19 -0.84 -9.78
C PRO A 105 5.71 -0.15 -8.51
N GLY A 106 6.65 0.46 -7.79
CA GLY A 106 6.38 1.24 -6.58
C GLY A 106 6.89 0.58 -5.30
N ASP A 107 6.82 1.34 -4.22
CA ASP A 107 7.23 0.92 -2.89
C ASP A 107 6.04 0.34 -2.12
N THR A 108 5.90 -0.98 -2.16
CA THR A 108 4.84 -1.72 -1.44
C THR A 108 4.96 -1.67 0.08
N LYS A 109 6.11 -1.19 0.60
CA LYS A 109 6.31 -0.92 2.03
C LYS A 109 6.02 0.54 2.40
N GLY A 110 5.81 1.40 1.40
CA GLY A 110 5.36 2.77 1.55
C GLY A 110 3.85 2.91 1.43
N LEU A 111 3.39 4.15 1.32
CA LEU A 111 1.98 4.45 1.04
C LEU A 111 1.70 4.26 -0.46
N VAL A 112 0.62 3.56 -0.79
CA VAL A 112 0.19 3.34 -2.18
C VAL A 112 -1.22 3.91 -2.39
N ALA A 113 -1.36 4.85 -3.33
CA ALA A 113 -2.66 5.22 -3.87
C ALA A 113 -3.13 4.11 -4.82
N ILE A 114 -4.24 3.46 -4.49
CA ILE A 114 -4.91 2.53 -5.40
C ILE A 114 -5.99 3.25 -6.21
N ALA A 115 -6.53 4.35 -5.70
CA ALA A 115 -7.45 5.18 -6.46
C ALA A 115 -6.78 5.78 -7.72
N PRO A 116 -7.51 5.93 -8.84
CA PRO A 116 -7.02 6.67 -9.99
C PRO A 116 -6.70 8.13 -9.64
N VAL A 117 -5.46 8.56 -9.89
CA VAL A 117 -4.94 9.91 -9.63
C VAL A 117 -4.33 10.55 -10.88
N ASP A 118 -4.70 10.05 -12.06
CA ASP A 118 -4.27 10.58 -13.36
C ASP A 118 -4.97 11.90 -13.73
N GLU A 119 -4.65 12.44 -14.92
CA GLU A 119 -5.24 13.68 -15.43
C GLU A 119 -6.76 13.62 -15.64
N ALA A 120 -7.32 12.44 -15.91
CA ALA A 120 -8.76 12.27 -16.04
C ALA A 120 -9.47 12.35 -14.67
N HIS A 121 -8.72 12.17 -13.58
CA HIS A 121 -9.21 12.20 -12.20
C HIS A 121 -8.63 13.39 -11.42
N ALA A 122 -8.72 14.59 -11.99
CA ALA A 122 -8.12 15.81 -11.45
C ALA A 122 -8.46 16.09 -9.97
N ALA A 123 -9.69 15.80 -9.52
CA ALA A 123 -10.08 15.94 -8.13
C ALA A 123 -9.33 14.97 -7.21
N ASN A 124 -9.21 13.70 -7.61
CA ASN A 124 -8.45 12.69 -6.87
C ASN A 124 -6.96 13.06 -6.84
N ARG A 125 -6.42 13.55 -7.96
CA ARG A 125 -5.03 14.02 -8.03
C ARG A 125 -4.76 15.18 -7.07
N ALA A 126 -5.67 16.17 -7.00
CA ALA A 126 -5.54 17.27 -6.04
C ALA A 126 -5.61 16.78 -4.58
N ARG A 127 -6.54 15.87 -4.26
CA ARG A 127 -6.65 15.26 -2.93
C ARG A 127 -5.41 14.44 -2.58
N TRP A 128 -4.86 13.71 -3.55
CA TRP A 128 -3.67 12.88 -3.37
C TRP A 128 -2.43 13.69 -3.04
N VAL A 129 -2.22 14.81 -3.75
CA VAL A 129 -1.15 15.76 -3.41
C VAL A 129 -1.31 16.28 -1.98
N LYS A 130 -2.50 16.74 -1.60
CA LYS A 130 -2.78 17.18 -0.21
C LYS A 130 -2.46 16.07 0.78
N PHE A 131 -2.90 14.85 0.49
CA PHE A 131 -2.69 13.68 1.34
C PHE A 131 -1.19 13.43 1.59
N ALA A 132 -0.39 13.46 0.53
CA ALA A 132 1.06 13.29 0.60
C ALA A 132 1.72 14.40 1.44
N ILE A 133 1.31 15.66 1.26
CA ILE A 133 1.84 16.79 2.04
C ILE A 133 1.43 16.67 3.52
N LEU A 134 0.20 16.23 3.80
CA LEU A 134 -0.29 16.05 5.17
C LEU A 134 0.41 14.93 5.95
N LEU A 135 1.24 14.10 5.32
CA LEU A 135 2.09 13.11 6.00
C LEU A 135 3.32 13.72 6.68
N TYR A 136 3.62 15.00 6.48
CA TYR A 136 4.66 15.70 7.22
C TYR A 136 4.22 16.09 8.64
N ASN A 137 5.17 16.43 9.50
CA ASN A 137 4.91 16.83 10.88
C ASN A 137 4.43 18.29 10.95
N TYR A 138 3.25 18.54 11.52
CA TYR A 138 2.65 19.88 11.71
C TYR A 138 2.64 20.36 13.16
N ASP A 139 3.32 19.64 14.04
CA ASP A 139 3.58 20.06 15.40
C ASP A 139 4.88 20.87 15.48
N ILE A 140 5.48 20.93 16.66
CA ILE A 140 6.72 21.68 16.92
C ILE A 140 7.96 21.08 16.24
N GLU A 141 7.88 19.83 15.77
CA GLU A 141 8.98 19.13 15.11
C GLU A 141 8.84 19.19 13.59
N THR A 142 9.97 19.13 12.88
CA THR A 142 10.01 18.88 11.43
C THR A 142 10.15 17.39 11.16
N GLY A 143 9.97 17.00 9.90
CA GLY A 143 10.11 15.61 9.44
C GLY A 143 8.81 15.03 8.91
N HIS A 144 8.80 13.71 8.78
CA HIS A 144 7.76 12.97 8.06
C HIS A 144 7.26 11.76 8.86
N CYS A 145 5.96 11.48 8.77
CA CYS A 145 5.32 10.38 9.49
C CYS A 145 5.81 9.01 9.02
N LEU A 146 6.24 8.89 7.76
CA LEU A 146 6.80 7.65 7.19
C LEU A 146 8.33 7.65 7.14
N LEU A 147 8.98 8.51 7.94
CA LEU A 147 10.44 8.67 7.98
C LEU A 147 10.99 8.99 6.57
N ASP A 148 11.90 8.17 6.05
CA ASP A 148 12.54 8.31 4.75
C ASP A 148 11.61 8.02 3.55
N ARG A 149 10.50 7.29 3.76
CA ARG A 149 9.51 6.93 2.72
C ARG A 149 8.50 8.04 2.44
N HIS A 150 9.00 9.24 2.13
CA HIS A 150 8.19 10.44 1.95
C HIS A 150 7.55 10.59 0.56
N ILE A 151 8.03 9.86 -0.44
CA ILE A 151 7.43 9.83 -1.78
C ILE A 151 6.48 8.63 -1.86
N PRO A 152 5.16 8.85 -1.84
CA PRO A 152 4.22 7.76 -1.95
C PRO A 152 4.15 7.22 -3.40
N SER A 153 3.66 6.00 -3.55
CA SER A 153 3.54 5.32 -4.85
C SER A 153 2.09 5.35 -5.36
N GLU A 154 1.93 5.22 -6.67
CA GLU A 154 0.64 5.15 -7.35
C GLU A 154 0.52 3.77 -8.01
N ALA A 155 -0.60 3.08 -7.79
CA ALA A 155 -0.85 1.80 -8.43
C ALA A 155 -1.13 2.01 -9.92
N ILE A 156 -0.44 1.25 -10.78
CA ILE A 156 -0.66 1.29 -12.22
C ILE A 156 -1.76 0.29 -12.54
N LEU A 157 -3.00 0.75 -12.49
CA LEU A 157 -4.17 -0.11 -12.71
C LEU A 157 -4.18 -0.68 -14.12
N ASN A 158 -4.61 -1.93 -14.24
CA ASN A 158 -4.86 -2.55 -15.52
C ASN A 158 -5.92 -1.74 -16.30
N PRO A 159 -5.67 -1.35 -17.57
CA PRO A 159 -6.64 -0.62 -18.39
C PRO A 159 -7.98 -1.36 -18.58
N GLU A 160 -8.02 -2.67 -18.40
CA GLU A 160 -9.25 -3.47 -18.46
C GLU A 160 -10.07 -3.45 -17.14
N THR A 161 -9.51 -2.88 -16.07
CA THR A 161 -10.20 -2.69 -14.80
C THR A 161 -11.28 -1.62 -14.99
N THR A 162 -12.53 -2.05 -14.87
CA THR A 162 -13.74 -1.22 -15.15
C THR A 162 -14.40 -0.69 -13.90
N THR A 163 -13.91 -1.09 -12.72
CA THR A 163 -14.40 -0.70 -11.41
C THR A 163 -13.29 0.00 -10.64
N ASN A 164 -13.65 0.95 -9.78
CA ASN A 164 -12.66 1.59 -8.93
C ASN A 164 -12.07 0.53 -7.98
N PRO A 165 -10.73 0.41 -7.92
CA PRO A 165 -10.09 -0.59 -7.10
C PRO A 165 -10.33 -0.30 -5.62
N SER A 166 -10.61 -1.36 -4.89
CA SER A 166 -10.80 -1.36 -3.44
C SER A 166 -9.60 -2.00 -2.74
N VAL A 167 -9.56 -1.90 -1.41
CA VAL A 167 -8.53 -2.57 -0.62
C VAL A 167 -8.57 -4.08 -0.81
N GLU A 168 -9.75 -4.66 -1.02
CA GLU A 168 -9.95 -6.08 -1.31
C GLU A 168 -9.27 -6.53 -2.61
N ASP A 169 -9.11 -5.61 -3.57
CA ASP A 169 -8.53 -5.91 -4.89
C ASP A 169 -6.99 -5.85 -4.88
N PHE A 170 -6.39 -5.28 -3.83
CA PHE A 170 -4.97 -4.91 -3.86
C PHE A 170 -4.02 -6.10 -3.98
N LEU A 171 -4.25 -7.22 -3.28
CA LEU A 171 -3.39 -8.41 -3.46
C LEU A 171 -3.57 -9.07 -4.82
N SER A 172 -4.76 -8.97 -5.41
CA SER A 172 -4.98 -9.41 -6.79
C SER A 172 -4.16 -8.56 -7.77
N TYR A 173 -4.22 -7.24 -7.62
CA TYR A 173 -3.37 -6.31 -8.37
C TYR A 173 -1.87 -6.60 -8.15
N LEU A 174 -1.45 -6.74 -6.90
CA LEU A 174 -0.02 -6.84 -6.56
C LEU A 174 0.60 -8.16 -7.02
N ASP A 175 -0.07 -9.27 -6.71
CA ASP A 175 0.52 -10.61 -6.81
C ASP A 175 -0.09 -11.47 -7.91
N LEU A 176 -1.40 -11.37 -8.13
CA LEU A 176 -2.06 -12.15 -9.18
C LEU A 176 -1.72 -11.57 -10.56
N GLU A 177 -1.97 -10.30 -10.82
CA GLU A 177 -1.73 -9.73 -12.16
C GLU A 177 -0.28 -9.94 -12.64
N THR A 178 0.69 -9.92 -11.74
CA THR A 178 2.11 -10.14 -12.02
C THR A 178 2.53 -11.61 -12.01
N ALA A 179 1.60 -12.53 -11.72
CA ALA A 179 1.87 -13.95 -11.51
C ALA A 179 3.07 -14.16 -10.56
N SER A 180 3.04 -13.48 -9.41
CA SER A 180 4.14 -13.44 -8.45
C SER A 180 4.31 -14.77 -7.74
N PHE A 181 5.09 -15.68 -8.33
CA PHE A 181 5.45 -16.97 -7.73
C PHE A 181 6.28 -16.83 -6.43
N ILE A 182 6.64 -15.62 -6.00
CA ILE A 182 7.17 -15.42 -4.66
C ILE A 182 6.05 -15.52 -3.63
N HIS A 183 4.87 -14.97 -3.94
CA HIS A 183 3.79 -14.76 -2.98
C HIS A 183 2.64 -15.76 -3.15
N ILE A 184 2.33 -16.16 -4.38
CA ILE A 184 1.11 -16.92 -4.71
C ILE A 184 1.39 -18.40 -4.95
N TYR A 185 0.44 -19.24 -4.57
CA TYR A 185 0.40 -20.68 -4.84
C TYR A 185 -1.01 -21.10 -5.20
N LEU A 186 -1.14 -22.01 -6.16
CA LEU A 186 -2.43 -22.56 -6.55
C LEU A 186 -2.64 -23.90 -5.83
N THR A 187 -3.88 -24.15 -5.42
CA THR A 187 -4.25 -25.38 -4.70
C THR A 187 -4.67 -26.49 -5.66
N HIS A 188 -4.80 -27.72 -5.14
CA HIS A 188 -5.29 -28.88 -5.89
C HIS A 188 -6.73 -28.71 -6.41
N THR A 189 -7.51 -27.79 -5.83
CA THR A 189 -8.86 -27.42 -6.29
C THR A 189 -8.87 -26.25 -7.29
N GLY A 190 -7.71 -25.68 -7.61
CA GLY A 190 -7.58 -24.55 -8.54
C GLY A 190 -7.87 -23.18 -7.90
N THR A 191 -7.91 -23.10 -6.57
CA THR A 191 -7.98 -21.82 -5.83
C THR A 191 -6.59 -21.27 -5.53
N VAL A 192 -6.50 -20.03 -5.02
CA VAL A 192 -5.22 -19.37 -4.74
C VAL A 192 -4.98 -19.09 -3.26
N LEU A 193 -3.70 -19.19 -2.86
CA LEU A 193 -3.15 -18.83 -1.56
C LEU A 193 -2.02 -17.80 -1.72
N ASN A 194 -2.01 -16.76 -0.88
CA ASN A 194 -0.98 -15.75 -0.69
C ASN A 194 -0.22 -15.98 0.64
N ILE A 195 0.96 -16.59 0.59
CA ILE A 195 1.57 -17.22 1.78
C ILE A 195 2.77 -16.47 2.38
N ARG A 196 3.22 -15.37 1.78
CA ARG A 196 4.45 -14.67 2.22
C ARG A 196 4.17 -13.47 3.12
N TYR A 197 4.04 -12.29 2.53
CA TYR A 197 3.78 -11.06 3.26
C TYR A 197 2.30 -10.75 3.15
N LYS A 198 1.67 -10.49 4.30
CA LYS A 198 0.23 -10.31 4.41
C LYS A 198 -0.15 -8.92 4.94
N GLY A 199 0.82 -8.02 4.98
CA GLY A 199 0.69 -6.68 5.56
C GLY A 199 1.34 -6.53 6.93
N PRO A 200 1.10 -5.39 7.61
CA PRO A 200 0.15 -4.35 7.19
C PRO A 200 0.64 -3.55 5.96
N TYR A 201 -0.23 -3.39 4.96
CA TYR A 201 -0.02 -2.49 3.82
C TYR A 201 -0.69 -1.14 4.09
N MET A 202 -0.16 -0.04 3.56
CA MET A 202 -0.75 1.30 3.68
C MET A 202 -1.34 1.73 2.33
N LEU A 203 -2.66 1.77 2.24
CA LEU A 203 -3.38 2.00 0.99
C LEU A 203 -4.30 3.22 1.07
N VAL A 204 -4.48 3.91 -0.05
CA VAL A 204 -5.46 4.99 -0.19
C VAL A 204 -6.36 4.71 -1.40
N ASP A 205 -7.62 4.39 -1.12
CA ASP A 205 -8.68 4.26 -2.11
C ASP A 205 -9.42 5.61 -2.30
N GLU A 206 -10.47 5.61 -3.12
CA GLU A 206 -11.18 6.84 -3.48
C GLU A 206 -11.87 7.49 -2.26
N GLU A 207 -12.42 6.67 -1.37
CA GLU A 207 -13.00 7.15 -0.11
C GLU A 207 -11.93 7.68 0.85
N GLY A 208 -10.76 7.06 0.87
CA GLY A 208 -9.59 7.52 1.60
C GLY A 208 -9.10 8.90 1.13
N LEU A 209 -9.06 9.12 -0.19
CA LEU A 209 -8.76 10.42 -0.78
C LEU A 209 -9.79 11.48 -0.40
N ARG A 210 -11.07 11.13 -0.33
CA ARG A 210 -12.15 12.06 0.03
C ARG A 210 -12.13 12.39 1.52
N THR A 211 -11.85 11.40 2.36
CA THR A 211 -11.94 11.52 3.83
C THR A 211 -10.62 11.81 4.53
N GLY A 212 -9.50 11.90 3.80
CA GLY A 212 -8.19 12.15 4.38
C GLY A 212 -7.76 11.04 5.33
N ARG A 213 -8.08 9.78 5.01
CA ARG A 213 -7.68 8.60 5.77
C ARG A 213 -7.08 7.55 4.85
N LEU A 214 -5.94 6.99 5.23
CA LEU A 214 -5.42 5.77 4.61
C LEU A 214 -5.95 4.57 5.38
N THR A 215 -5.96 3.44 4.71
CA THR A 215 -6.26 2.14 5.30
C THR A 215 -4.96 1.38 5.48
N MET A 216 -4.60 1.08 6.73
CA MET A 216 -3.67 0.01 7.03
C MET A 216 -4.44 -1.31 6.97
N VAL A 217 -4.00 -2.26 6.16
CA VAL A 217 -4.72 -3.51 5.91
C VAL A 217 -3.83 -4.73 6.05
N GLU A 218 -4.34 -5.74 6.74
CA GLU A 218 -3.80 -7.09 6.76
C GLU A 218 -4.71 -8.04 5.98
N TYR A 219 -4.11 -9.02 5.34
CA TYR A 219 -4.82 -10.04 4.57
C TYR A 219 -4.65 -11.43 5.21
N GLU A 220 -5.60 -12.30 4.90
CA GLU A 220 -5.51 -13.73 5.17
C GLU A 220 -4.65 -14.45 4.12
N ILE A 221 -4.31 -15.71 4.40
CA ILE A 221 -3.50 -16.53 3.49
C ILE A 221 -4.18 -16.82 2.15
N ASN A 222 -5.48 -16.58 2.00
CA ASN A 222 -6.20 -16.71 0.73
C ASN A 222 -6.31 -15.37 -0.02
N GLY A 223 -5.77 -14.29 0.55
CA GLY A 223 -5.81 -12.95 -0.01
C GLY A 223 -7.02 -12.11 0.38
N THR A 224 -7.98 -12.61 1.17
CA THR A 224 -9.10 -11.78 1.65
C THR A 224 -8.64 -10.87 2.78
N VAL A 225 -9.32 -9.73 2.98
CA VAL A 225 -9.03 -8.82 4.08
C VAL A 225 -9.26 -9.52 5.43
N LYS A 226 -8.24 -9.49 6.29
CA LYS A 226 -8.27 -10.00 7.67
C LYS A 226 -8.72 -8.91 8.64
N ASP A 227 -8.06 -7.76 8.57
CA ASP A 227 -8.30 -6.64 9.47
C ASP A 227 -7.89 -5.32 8.78
N THR A 228 -8.51 -4.22 9.20
CA THR A 228 -8.26 -2.88 8.68
C THR A 228 -8.23 -1.85 9.79
N LEU A 229 -7.45 -0.80 9.58
CA LEU A 229 -7.36 0.34 10.47
C LEU A 229 -7.24 1.63 9.64
N HIS A 230 -8.12 2.60 9.87
CA HIS A 230 -8.10 3.86 9.15
C HIS A 230 -7.35 4.94 9.94
N ILE A 231 -6.39 5.61 9.30
CA ILE A 231 -5.50 6.57 9.97
C ILE A 231 -5.37 7.84 9.13
N ARG A 232 -5.40 9.01 9.78
CA ARG A 232 -5.13 10.30 9.14
C ARG A 232 -3.62 10.44 8.83
N PRO A 233 -3.24 11.13 7.75
CA PRO A 233 -1.84 11.32 7.37
C PRO A 233 -0.91 11.72 8.52
N PHE A 234 -1.24 12.81 9.22
CA PHE A 234 -0.41 13.37 10.29
C PHE A 234 -0.39 12.53 11.59
N ASN A 235 -1.18 11.45 11.67
CA ASN A 235 -1.17 10.53 12.81
C ASN A 235 -0.30 9.29 12.57
N MET A 236 0.36 9.18 11.42
CA MET A 236 0.97 7.92 10.97
C MET A 236 2.30 7.55 11.61
N ARG A 237 2.98 8.46 12.30
CA ARG A 237 4.35 8.24 12.79
C ARG A 237 4.49 6.97 13.64
N MET A 238 3.71 6.86 14.71
CA MET A 238 3.77 5.69 15.59
C MET A 238 3.19 4.41 14.96
N PRO A 239 2.06 4.46 14.23
CA PRO A 239 1.59 3.32 13.45
C PRO A 239 2.65 2.76 12.49
N TYR A 240 3.33 3.64 11.74
CA TYR A 240 4.36 3.26 10.79
C TYR A 240 5.58 2.64 11.46
N ILE A 241 6.09 3.22 12.56
CA ILE A 241 7.21 2.63 13.31
C ILE A 241 6.87 1.22 13.81
N ASN A 242 5.66 1.04 14.35
CA ASN A 242 5.24 -0.27 14.86
C ASN A 242 5.11 -1.30 13.74
N ALA A 243 4.53 -0.94 12.60
CA ALA A 243 4.44 -1.80 11.43
C ALA A 243 5.82 -2.11 10.82
N SER A 244 6.53 -1.08 10.37
CA SER A 244 7.69 -1.20 9.48
C SER A 244 8.99 -1.49 10.21
N THR A 245 9.15 -1.04 11.45
CA THR A 245 10.38 -1.20 12.23
C THR A 245 10.26 -2.31 13.27
N LEU A 246 9.11 -2.42 13.94
CA LEU A 246 8.90 -3.40 15.02
C LEU A 246 8.16 -4.66 14.57
N GLY A 247 7.67 -4.70 13.32
CA GLY A 247 6.99 -5.88 12.76
C GLY A 247 5.68 -6.23 13.44
N LYS A 248 4.97 -5.24 13.99
CA LYS A 248 3.72 -5.40 14.71
C LYS A 248 2.52 -5.54 13.77
N GLY A 249 1.55 -6.35 14.20
CA GLY A 249 0.27 -6.49 13.53
C GLY A 249 -0.75 -5.41 13.91
N LEU A 250 -1.87 -5.35 13.20
CA LEU A 250 -2.94 -4.35 13.42
C LEU A 250 -3.63 -4.49 14.79
N ASP A 251 -3.63 -5.68 15.36
CA ASP A 251 -4.08 -5.98 16.72
C ASP A 251 -3.27 -5.23 17.78
N GLU A 252 -1.96 -5.05 17.58
CA GLU A 252 -1.11 -4.23 18.45
C GLU A 252 -1.14 -2.74 18.05
N ILE A 253 -1.07 -2.44 16.75
CA ILE A 253 -0.97 -1.07 16.23
C ILE A 253 -2.17 -0.21 16.64
N ARG A 254 -3.39 -0.77 16.69
CA ARG A 254 -4.61 0.00 17.04
C ARG A 254 -4.59 0.65 18.44
N TYR A 255 -3.65 0.28 19.30
CA TYR A 255 -3.48 0.82 20.65
C TYR A 255 -2.29 1.77 20.79
N VAL A 256 -1.67 2.18 19.67
CA VAL A 256 -0.58 3.17 19.70
C VAL A 256 -1.12 4.58 19.45
N GLN A 257 -0.37 5.59 19.89
CA GLN A 257 -0.72 6.99 19.63
C GLN A 257 -0.90 7.24 18.13
N GLY A 258 -1.96 7.96 17.74
CA GLY A 258 -2.29 8.21 16.35
C GLY A 258 -3.16 7.13 15.71
N ALA A 259 -3.21 5.91 16.27
CA ALA A 259 -4.02 4.81 15.73
C ALA A 259 -5.43 4.71 16.34
N TYR A 260 -5.70 5.39 17.46
CA TYR A 260 -7.00 5.28 18.12
C TYR A 260 -8.12 5.77 17.20
N THR A 261 -9.26 5.05 17.15
CA THR A 261 -10.37 5.36 16.24
C THR A 261 -10.87 6.80 16.38
N HIS A 262 -10.95 7.32 17.61
CA HIS A 262 -11.41 8.69 17.86
C HIS A 262 -10.45 9.78 17.34
N GLN A 263 -9.18 9.45 17.10
CA GLN A 263 -8.18 10.38 16.55
C GLN A 263 -8.26 10.48 15.02
N ASN A 264 -8.98 9.56 14.37
CA ASN A 264 -8.99 9.37 12.91
C ASN A 264 -10.38 9.57 12.31
N LEU A 265 -11.09 10.62 12.76
CA LEU A 265 -12.34 11.04 12.14
C LEU A 265 -12.11 11.49 10.68
N PRO A 266 -13.12 11.49 9.80
CA PRO A 266 -12.94 12.02 8.44
C PRO A 266 -12.47 13.49 8.44
N LEU A 267 -11.69 13.85 7.42
CA LEU A 267 -11.35 15.22 7.02
C LEU A 267 -12.10 15.56 5.72
N ASP A 268 -12.34 16.84 5.47
CA ASP A 268 -12.84 17.30 4.18
C ASP A 268 -11.66 17.68 3.26
N MET A 269 -11.25 16.74 2.40
CA MET A 269 -10.09 16.92 1.53
C MET A 269 -10.35 17.88 0.34
N ASP A 270 -11.58 18.36 0.17
CA ASP A 270 -11.92 19.36 -0.85
C ASP A 270 -11.59 20.78 -0.40
N LEU A 271 -11.42 21.01 0.91
CA LEU A 271 -10.95 22.29 1.45
C LEU A 271 -9.48 22.56 1.09
N PRO A 272 -9.06 23.85 0.98
CA PRO A 272 -7.64 24.20 0.91
C PRO A 272 -6.85 23.56 2.06
N ILE A 273 -5.60 23.14 1.83
CA ILE A 273 -4.85 22.32 2.80
C ILE A 273 -4.76 22.96 4.19
N ILE A 274 -4.63 24.28 4.25
CA ILE A 274 -4.57 25.04 5.51
C ILE A 274 -5.93 25.05 6.20
N ASP A 275 -7.02 25.11 5.44
CA ASP A 275 -8.36 25.12 5.98
C ASP A 275 -8.76 23.74 6.52
N ILE A 276 -8.20 22.65 5.98
CA ILE A 276 -8.32 21.29 6.55
C ILE A 276 -7.79 21.28 7.99
N LEU A 277 -6.57 21.80 8.20
CA LEU A 277 -5.94 21.86 9.53
C LEU A 277 -6.70 22.81 10.46
N CYS A 278 -7.13 23.98 9.98
CA CYS A 278 -7.94 24.91 10.76
C CYS A 278 -9.29 24.32 11.18
N GLN A 279 -9.97 23.60 10.29
CA GLN A 279 -11.24 22.94 10.58
C GLN A 279 -11.04 21.84 11.63
N ALA A 280 -10.03 20.98 11.47
CA ALA A 280 -9.72 19.94 12.43
C ALA A 280 -9.38 20.52 13.82
N LYS A 281 -8.66 21.65 13.87
CA LYS A 281 -8.37 22.37 15.11
C LYS A 281 -9.62 22.93 15.77
N ALA A 282 -10.47 23.62 15.00
CA ALA A 282 -11.71 24.20 15.51
C ALA A 282 -12.67 23.13 16.08
N ALA A 283 -12.56 21.90 15.59
CA ALA A 283 -13.32 20.75 16.06
C ALA A 283 -12.65 19.95 17.19
N ASP A 284 -11.51 20.41 17.73
CA ASP A 284 -10.71 19.70 18.76
C ASP A 284 -10.28 18.29 18.33
N GLN A 285 -9.89 18.13 17.06
CA GLN A 285 -9.55 16.85 16.44
C GLN A 285 -8.07 16.71 16.08
N LEU A 286 -7.23 17.69 16.47
CA LEU A 286 -5.78 17.61 16.28
C LEU A 286 -5.10 16.99 17.50
N PRO A 287 -3.98 16.28 17.31
CA PRO A 287 -3.09 15.93 18.42
C PRO A 287 -2.70 17.18 19.23
N GLN A 288 -2.55 17.02 20.54
CA GLN A 288 -2.22 18.13 21.45
C GLN A 288 -0.96 18.91 21.04
N THR A 289 0.05 18.23 20.48
CA THR A 289 1.28 18.88 19.98
C THR A 289 1.02 19.75 18.75
N MET A 290 0.15 19.30 17.84
CA MET A 290 -0.28 20.06 16.65
C MET A 290 -1.23 21.21 17.03
N ASP A 291 -2.00 21.06 18.10
CA ASP A 291 -2.91 22.10 18.58
C ASP A 291 -2.16 23.36 19.06
N LEU A 292 -0.87 23.26 19.39
CA LEU A 292 -0.03 24.41 19.72
C LEU A 292 0.26 25.31 18.49
N SER A 293 0.19 24.74 17.29
CA SER A 293 0.41 25.44 16.03
C SER A 293 -0.80 26.28 15.63
N TYR A 294 -0.60 27.15 14.64
CA TYR A 294 -1.58 28.12 14.18
C TYR A 294 -1.44 28.32 12.67
N ARG A 295 -2.42 28.98 12.05
CA ARG A 295 -2.56 29.07 10.59
C ARG A 295 -1.26 29.46 9.89
N GLU A 296 -0.62 30.53 10.35
CA GLU A 296 0.61 31.05 9.74
C GLU A 296 1.77 30.06 9.87
N GLN A 297 1.89 29.36 11.01
CA GLN A 297 2.89 28.28 11.16
C GLN A 297 2.62 27.14 10.17
N TRP A 298 1.37 26.75 9.96
CA TRP A 298 1.06 25.70 8.99
C TRP A 298 1.31 26.13 7.54
N MET A 299 1.11 27.41 7.22
CA MET A 299 1.49 27.94 5.91
C MET A 299 3.01 27.87 5.70
N GLU A 300 3.80 28.24 6.73
CA GLU A 300 5.26 28.07 6.71
C GLU A 300 5.65 26.60 6.56
N ASP A 301 5.00 25.69 7.30
CA ASP A 301 5.27 24.25 7.23
C ASP A 301 4.95 23.67 5.85
N VAL A 302 3.80 24.03 5.25
CA VAL A 302 3.46 23.57 3.89
C VAL A 302 4.46 24.08 2.87
N GLU A 303 4.90 25.34 2.94
CA GLU A 303 5.92 25.85 2.03
C GLU A 303 7.30 25.26 2.28
N LEU A 304 7.61 24.86 3.52
CA LEU A 304 8.82 24.12 3.86
C LEU A 304 8.80 22.70 3.25
N TYR A 305 7.68 22.00 3.33
CA TYR A 305 7.56 20.60 2.90
C TYR A 305 7.20 20.44 1.42
N ALA A 306 6.48 21.40 0.85
CA ALA A 306 6.02 21.40 -0.52
C ALA A 306 6.14 22.80 -1.15
N PRO A 307 7.37 23.26 -1.44
CA PRO A 307 7.61 24.62 -1.91
C PRO A 307 6.82 24.99 -3.17
N GLY A 308 6.04 26.08 -3.09
CA GLY A 308 5.17 26.60 -4.15
C GLY A 308 3.81 25.89 -4.27
N TYR A 309 3.49 24.97 -3.37
CA TYR A 309 2.19 24.29 -3.38
C TYR A 309 1.03 25.25 -3.10
N LEU A 310 1.15 26.15 -2.11
CA LEU A 310 0.02 27.03 -1.74
C LEU A 310 -0.36 27.96 -2.89
N ALA A 311 0.63 28.42 -3.67
CA ALA A 311 0.37 29.23 -4.87
C ALA A 311 -0.40 28.44 -5.94
N LEU A 312 0.00 27.18 -6.19
CA LEU A 312 -0.72 26.31 -7.13
C LEU A 312 -2.13 25.97 -6.65
N GLU A 313 -2.32 25.73 -5.36
CA GLU A 313 -3.64 25.47 -4.78
C GLU A 313 -4.56 26.69 -4.91
N ALA A 314 -4.05 27.90 -4.63
CA ALA A 314 -4.80 29.15 -4.79
C ALA A 314 -5.25 29.40 -6.24
N ASP A 315 -4.45 28.97 -7.21
CA ASP A 315 -4.78 29.04 -8.65
C ASP A 315 -5.74 27.92 -9.11
N GLY A 316 -6.18 27.03 -8.21
CA GLY A 316 -7.02 25.87 -8.54
C GLY A 316 -6.28 24.73 -9.23
N ARG A 317 -4.93 24.73 -9.15
CA ARG A 317 -4.02 23.82 -9.86
C ARG A 317 -3.26 22.89 -8.90
N ALA A 318 -3.81 22.65 -7.70
CA ALA A 318 -3.20 21.81 -6.67
C ALA A 318 -2.73 20.44 -7.17
N GLY A 319 -3.53 19.80 -8.04
CA GLY A 319 -3.21 18.49 -8.62
C GLY A 319 -2.02 18.49 -9.59
N GLU A 320 -1.56 19.65 -10.07
CA GLU A 320 -0.40 19.75 -10.95
C GLU A 320 0.94 19.72 -10.21
N TYR A 321 0.91 19.80 -8.87
CA TYR A 321 2.12 19.71 -8.07
C TYR A 321 2.79 18.33 -8.23
N SER A 322 4.10 18.34 -8.52
CA SER A 322 4.88 17.10 -8.65
C SER A 322 5.34 16.61 -7.28
N LEU A 323 5.00 15.38 -6.90
CA LEU A 323 5.43 14.78 -5.63
C LEU A 323 6.94 14.64 -5.51
N HIS A 324 7.69 14.61 -6.62
CA HIS A 324 9.16 14.64 -6.60
C HIS A 324 9.75 15.98 -6.15
N ARG A 325 8.92 17.01 -5.98
CA ARG A 325 9.31 18.32 -5.42
C ARG A 325 9.05 18.42 -3.92
N LEU A 326 8.47 17.38 -3.30
CA LEU A 326 8.38 17.30 -1.85
C LEU A 326 9.78 17.34 -1.26
N THR A 327 9.90 18.06 -0.15
CA THR A 327 11.19 18.26 0.52
C THR A 327 11.62 16.99 1.23
N ASP A 328 12.84 16.53 0.95
CA ASP A 328 13.42 15.39 1.66
C ASP A 328 13.42 15.65 3.18
N PRO A 329 12.80 14.78 4.01
CA PRO A 329 12.74 14.96 5.45
C PRO A 329 14.11 15.14 6.11
N GLU A 330 15.17 14.51 5.58
CA GLU A 330 16.53 14.68 6.12
C GLU A 330 17.05 16.10 5.92
N SER A 331 16.66 16.77 4.84
CA SER A 331 17.10 18.13 4.52
C SER A 331 16.50 19.21 5.41
N VAL A 332 15.37 18.89 6.06
CA VAL A 332 14.66 19.78 7.00
C VAL A 332 14.74 19.28 8.44
N ASP A 333 15.45 18.17 8.66
CA ASP A 333 15.71 17.67 10.00
C ASP A 333 16.42 18.76 10.82
N MET A 334 15.97 18.96 12.05
CA MET A 334 16.41 20.04 12.96
C MET A 334 16.08 21.49 12.53
N THR A 335 15.32 21.72 11.44
CA THR A 335 14.86 23.07 11.11
C THR A 335 13.96 23.59 12.22
N ARG A 336 14.39 24.68 12.86
CA ARG A 336 13.67 25.24 14.01
C ARG A 336 12.49 26.08 13.53
N LYS A 337 11.28 25.55 13.72
CA LYS A 337 10.01 26.22 13.40
C LYS A 337 9.77 27.49 14.23
N THR A 338 9.07 28.46 13.66
CA THR A 338 8.73 29.76 14.28
C THR A 338 7.98 29.61 15.61
N ILE A 339 7.15 28.57 15.75
CA ILE A 339 6.44 28.23 16.99
C ILE A 339 7.38 28.14 18.21
N TRP A 340 8.64 27.73 18.05
CA TRP A 340 9.61 27.71 19.14
C TRP A 340 9.89 29.08 19.74
N ASN A 341 9.91 30.14 18.92
CA ASN A 341 10.11 31.50 19.42
C ASN A 341 8.92 31.94 20.28
N ARG A 342 7.71 31.54 19.89
CA ARG A 342 6.48 31.83 20.64
C ARG A 342 6.42 31.05 21.96
N LEU A 343 6.81 29.78 21.96
CA LEU A 343 6.87 28.95 23.17
C LEU A 343 7.92 29.47 24.16
N GLN A 344 9.07 29.95 23.67
CA GLN A 344 10.06 30.61 24.52
C GLN A 344 9.56 31.93 25.11
N ALA A 345 8.82 32.71 24.34
CA ALA A 345 8.24 33.97 24.81
C ALA A 345 7.10 33.77 25.81
N ASN A 346 6.40 32.63 25.77
CA ASN A 346 5.33 32.29 26.71
C ASN A 346 5.36 30.80 27.12
N PRO A 347 6.17 30.45 28.13
CA PRO A 347 6.29 29.08 28.62
C PRO A 347 4.99 28.50 29.18
N ASN A 348 4.01 29.33 29.55
CA ASN A 348 2.72 28.86 30.04
C ASN A 348 1.85 28.21 28.94
N LEU A 349 2.23 28.34 27.66
CA LEU A 349 1.63 27.57 26.57
C LEU A 349 1.96 26.07 26.68
N PHE A 350 3.05 25.70 27.35
CA PHE A 350 3.43 24.30 27.64
C PHE A 350 2.71 23.72 28.86
N ALA A 351 2.45 24.55 29.88
CA ALA A 351 2.17 24.11 31.24
C ALA A 351 0.82 23.38 31.48
N PRO A 352 -0.29 23.64 30.77
CA PRO A 352 -1.53 22.88 30.99
C PRO A 352 -1.56 21.54 30.25
N ASN A 353 -0.73 21.32 29.22
CA ASN A 353 -0.88 20.19 28.29
C ASN A 353 0.22 19.11 28.35
N PHE A 354 1.37 19.36 29.01
CA PHE A 354 2.47 18.40 29.08
C PHE A 354 3.11 18.33 30.48
N GLN A 355 2.42 17.74 31.45
CA GLN A 355 3.02 17.40 32.77
C GLN A 355 3.82 16.09 32.78
N PHE A 356 4.01 15.42 31.64
CA PHE A 356 4.57 14.05 31.58
C PHE A 356 5.82 13.87 30.69
N LEU A 357 6.54 14.95 30.38
CA LEU A 357 7.86 14.85 29.75
C LEU A 357 8.90 15.54 30.65
N GLY A 358 9.29 14.82 31.70
CA GLY A 358 10.42 15.12 32.58
C GLY A 358 11.32 13.92 32.69
#